data_AF-A0A7S0Q2P1-F1
#
_entry.id   AF-A0A7S0Q2P1-F1
#
_cell.length_a   1.000
_cell.length_b   1.000
_cell.length_c   1.000
_cell.angle_alpha   90.00
_cell.angle_beta   90.00
_cell.angle_gamma   90.00
#
_symmetry.space_group_name_H-M   'P 1'
#
loop_
_entity.id
_entity.type
_entity.pdbx_description
1 polymer ?
#
loop_
_entity_poly.entity_id
_entity_poly.type
_entity_poly.pdbx_seq_one_letter_code
_entity_poly.pdbx_strand_id
1 'polypeptide(L)'
;LIALPEGGGRLAAVASDAHHLAVLPNQSLCHAPIREFDDPIELQQKLEVPLAPDEIAHRDGGGAGKVPYLEGWRAIDKAHKIFGFDGWSSKIVELKREYEEQNKSTQRWSTGYSAIVRVELKDGTYHEDAGFGSCINEKDRGKAIENSRKEAVTDGVKRALRCFGAALGNSVYDKQHVKLTTGRRPAVPAA
;
A
#
# COMPACT_ATOMS: atom_id res chain seq x y z
N LEU A 1 -15.99 5.16 5.17
CA LEU A 1 -17.03 6.11 5.60
C LEU A 1 -16.46 7.51 5.40
N ILE A 2 -16.59 8.05 4.19
CA ILE A 2 -16.48 9.48 3.90
C ILE A 2 -17.74 9.77 3.10
N ALA A 3 -18.63 10.60 3.63
CA ALA A 3 -19.90 10.94 3.01
C ALA A 3 -19.66 12.07 1.99
N LEU A 4 -20.17 11.93 0.77
CA LEU A 4 -20.25 12.99 -0.23
C LEU A 4 -21.72 13.41 -0.40
N PRO A 5 -22.04 14.71 -0.48
CA PRO A 5 -23.40 15.16 -0.77
C PRO A 5 -23.68 15.09 -2.28
N GLU A 6 -24.88 14.65 -2.61
CA GLU A 6 -25.40 14.60 -3.98
C GLU A 6 -25.77 15.98 -4.51
N GLY A 7 -25.50 16.22 -5.80
CA GLY A 7 -25.95 17.41 -6.52
C GLY A 7 -26.03 17.11 -8.01
N GLY A 8 -27.25 16.94 -8.51
CA GLY A 8 -27.56 16.69 -9.91
C GLY A 8 -27.61 17.96 -10.75
N GLY A 9 -27.32 17.79 -12.04
CA GLY A 9 -27.55 18.78 -13.09
C GLY A 9 -27.44 18.12 -14.47
N ARG A 10 -28.49 18.25 -15.29
CA ARG A 10 -28.65 17.62 -16.61
C ARG A 10 -28.38 18.62 -17.75
N LEU A 11 -27.88 18.06 -18.86
CA LEU A 11 -28.09 18.43 -20.28
C LEU A 11 -27.43 19.69 -20.86
N ALA A 12 -26.61 19.50 -21.91
CA ALA A 12 -26.92 19.94 -23.29
C ALA A 12 -25.85 19.39 -24.26
N ALA A 13 -26.24 19.22 -25.53
CA ALA A 13 -25.48 18.57 -26.57
C ALA A 13 -25.22 19.50 -27.79
N VAL A 14 -24.18 19.14 -28.55
CA VAL A 14 -23.86 19.36 -29.99
C VAL A 14 -23.51 20.76 -30.54
N ALA A 15 -22.33 20.86 -31.18
CA ALA A 15 -22.07 21.49 -32.50
C ALA A 15 -20.60 21.20 -32.94
N SER A 16 -20.35 20.30 -33.90
CA SER A 16 -19.82 20.52 -35.27
C SER A 16 -19.13 21.87 -35.54
N ASP A 17 -17.83 21.89 -35.89
CA ASP A 17 -17.32 21.87 -37.28
C ASP A 17 -15.86 22.40 -37.43
N ALA A 18 -15.18 21.78 -38.40
CA ALA A 18 -14.17 22.30 -39.34
C ALA A 18 -12.79 22.82 -38.87
N HIS A 19 -11.78 22.01 -39.22
CA HIS A 19 -10.52 22.35 -39.91
C HIS A 19 -10.02 23.81 -39.91
N HIS A 20 -8.89 24.04 -39.25
CA HIS A 20 -7.83 24.89 -39.80
C HIS A 20 -6.46 24.40 -39.32
N LEU A 21 -5.61 24.02 -40.27
CA LEU A 21 -4.18 23.82 -40.04
C LEU A 21 -3.58 25.16 -39.60
N ALA A 22 -3.05 25.20 -38.37
CA ALA A 22 -2.13 26.24 -37.92
C ALA A 22 -0.85 25.54 -37.46
N VAL A 23 0.16 25.55 -38.33
CA VAL A 23 1.54 25.25 -37.97
C VAL A 23 2.02 26.42 -37.11
N LEU A 24 2.12 26.21 -35.80
CA LEU A 24 2.76 27.17 -34.90
C LEU A 24 4.26 26.85 -34.80
N PRO A 25 5.16 27.76 -35.17
CA PRO A 25 6.58 27.56 -34.97
C PRO A 25 6.94 27.85 -33.51
N ASN A 26 7.82 27.00 -32.97
CA ASN A 26 8.59 27.24 -31.75
C ASN A 26 7.79 27.22 -30.43
N GLN A 27 7.31 26.04 -30.04
CA GLN A 27 7.05 25.78 -28.62
C GLN A 27 8.39 25.61 -27.93
N SER A 28 8.85 26.69 -27.29
CA SER A 28 9.79 26.61 -26.18
C SER A 28 9.27 25.52 -25.24
N LEU A 29 10.03 24.44 -25.09
CA LEU A 29 9.74 23.37 -24.14
C LEU A 29 9.66 24.03 -22.76
N CYS A 30 8.45 24.34 -22.31
CA CYS A 30 8.19 24.63 -20.92
C CYS A 30 8.47 23.34 -20.16
N HIS A 31 9.74 23.13 -19.83
CA HIS A 31 10.11 22.09 -18.89
C HIS A 31 9.49 22.51 -17.57
N ALA A 32 8.32 21.94 -17.26
CA ALA A 32 7.77 22.05 -15.92
C ALA A 32 8.89 21.66 -14.95
N PRO A 33 9.09 22.39 -13.84
CA PRO A 33 10.12 22.04 -12.89
C PRO A 33 9.94 20.58 -12.50
N ILE A 34 11.02 19.79 -12.62
CA ILE A 34 11.05 18.38 -12.21
C ILE A 34 10.58 18.38 -10.76
N ARG A 35 9.46 17.70 -10.48
CA ARG A 35 8.95 17.61 -9.11
C ARG A 35 9.95 16.78 -8.29
N GLU A 36 10.08 17.05 -7.00
CA GLU A 36 11.01 16.33 -6.12
C GLU A 36 10.83 14.80 -6.15
N PHE A 37 9.65 14.32 -6.54
CA PHE A 37 9.32 12.90 -6.66
C PHE A 37 9.61 12.30 -8.05
N ASP A 38 10.26 13.05 -8.93
CA ASP A 38 10.48 12.68 -10.34
C ASP A 38 11.96 12.38 -10.65
N ASP A 39 12.88 12.64 -9.72
CA ASP A 39 14.30 12.33 -9.87
C ASP A 39 14.56 10.84 -9.54
N PRO A 40 14.97 10.01 -10.52
CA PRO A 40 15.21 8.58 -10.29
C PRO A 40 16.35 8.30 -9.30
N ILE A 41 17.35 9.18 -9.18
CA ILE A 41 18.46 9.02 -8.24
C ILE A 41 17.96 9.27 -6.82
N GLU A 42 17.20 10.35 -6.59
CA GLU A 42 16.62 10.63 -5.27
C GLU A 42 15.59 9.56 -4.85
N LEU A 43 14.76 9.09 -5.80
CA LEU A 43 13.84 7.98 -5.56
C LEU A 43 14.57 6.71 -5.12
N GLN A 44 15.63 6.32 -5.85
CA GLN A 44 16.44 5.15 -5.51
C GLN A 44 17.05 5.30 -4.10
N GLN A 45 17.62 6.46 -3.79
CA GLN A 45 18.18 6.73 -2.46
C GLN A 45 17.11 6.62 -1.37
N LYS A 46 15.94 7.23 -1.57
CA LYS A 46 14.80 7.18 -0.63
C LYS A 46 14.31 5.74 -0.40
N LEU A 47 14.31 4.90 -1.43
CA LEU A 47 13.89 3.49 -1.37
C LEU A 47 14.89 2.58 -0.64
N GLU A 48 16.19 2.90 -0.70
CA GLU A 48 17.26 2.15 -0.06
C GLU A 48 17.35 2.37 1.45
N VAL A 49 16.80 3.47 1.98
CA VAL A 49 16.82 3.76 3.43
C VAL A 49 16.00 2.70 4.19
N PRO A 50 16.62 1.89 5.07
CA PRO A 50 15.89 0.92 5.89
C PRO A 50 14.93 1.60 6.87
N LEU A 51 13.91 0.87 7.34
CA LEU A 51 12.95 1.40 8.30
C LEU A 51 13.63 1.79 9.62
N ALA A 52 13.24 2.94 10.18
CA ALA A 52 13.69 3.33 11.49
C ALA A 52 13.04 2.45 12.59
N PRO A 53 13.66 2.30 13.77
CA PRO A 53 13.12 1.45 14.84
C PRO A 53 11.68 1.79 15.26
N ASP A 54 11.31 3.07 15.24
CA ASP A 54 9.96 3.55 15.59
C ASP A 54 8.92 3.30 14.50
N GLU A 55 9.36 2.88 13.30
CA GLU A 55 8.52 2.49 12.17
C GLU A 55 8.21 0.99 12.13
N ILE A 56 8.92 0.19 12.94
CA ILE A 56 8.79 -1.27 12.97
C ILE A 56 7.89 -1.68 14.15
N ALA A 57 6.66 -2.07 13.83
CA ALA A 57 5.76 -2.68 14.80
C ALA A 57 6.11 -4.16 15.02
N HIS A 58 5.68 -4.71 16.15
CA HIS A 58 5.90 -6.11 16.49
C HIS A 58 4.58 -6.75 16.92
N ARG A 59 4.29 -7.94 16.37
CA ARG A 59 3.14 -8.76 16.77
C ARG A 59 3.62 -10.08 17.36
N ASP A 60 2.82 -10.71 18.19
CA ASP A 60 3.12 -12.06 18.68
C ASP A 60 2.97 -13.07 17.54
N GLY A 61 4.06 -13.76 17.19
CA GLY A 61 4.09 -14.84 16.20
C GLY A 61 3.86 -16.22 16.82
N GLY A 62 3.26 -16.28 18.02
CA GLY A 62 3.14 -17.51 18.79
C GLY A 62 4.52 -18.09 19.15
N GLY A 63 4.75 -19.35 18.80
CA GLY A 63 5.99 -20.08 19.13
C GLY A 63 7.27 -19.54 18.48
N ALA A 64 7.15 -18.68 17.46
CA ALA A 64 8.30 -18.06 16.78
C ALA A 64 8.77 -16.73 17.43
N GLY A 65 8.14 -16.29 18.53
CA GLY A 65 8.44 -15.02 19.18
C GLY A 65 7.80 -13.82 18.47
N LYS A 66 8.32 -12.62 18.72
CA LYS A 66 7.79 -11.39 18.12
C LYS A 66 8.16 -11.31 16.64
N VAL A 67 7.19 -11.01 15.79
CA VAL A 67 7.36 -10.86 14.34
C VAL A 67 7.30 -9.37 13.99
N PRO A 68 8.38 -8.81 13.41
CA PRO A 68 8.40 -7.41 12.97
C PRO A 68 7.49 -7.23 11.75
N TYR A 69 6.81 -6.10 11.66
CA TYR A 69 6.00 -5.72 10.50
C TYR A 69 5.88 -4.21 10.37
N LEU A 70 5.63 -3.74 9.14
CA LEU A 70 5.24 -2.35 8.87
C LEU A 70 3.72 -2.24 8.90
N GLU A 71 3.20 -1.27 9.65
CA GLU A 71 1.76 -0.97 9.70
C GLU A 71 1.26 -0.46 8.35
N GLY A 72 0.01 -0.80 7.97
CA GLY A 72 -0.53 -0.46 6.66
C GLY A 72 -0.58 1.05 6.39
N TRP A 73 -0.99 1.85 7.39
CA TRP A 73 -1.05 3.30 7.26
C TRP A 73 0.34 3.91 7.05
N ARG A 74 1.39 3.40 7.74
CA ARG A 74 2.77 3.86 7.56
C ARG A 74 3.32 3.53 6.18
N ALA A 75 2.98 2.36 5.63
CA ALA A 75 3.38 1.99 4.27
C ALA A 75 2.78 2.97 3.23
N ILE A 76 1.51 3.35 3.40
CA ILE A 76 0.83 4.34 2.55
C ILE A 76 1.48 5.72 2.69
N ASP A 77 1.71 6.19 3.92
CA ASP A 77 2.36 7.49 4.16
C ASP A 77 3.78 7.56 3.58
N LYS A 78 4.54 6.47 3.66
CA LYS A 78 5.85 6.39 3.01
C LYS A 78 5.74 6.40 1.49
N ALA A 79 4.79 5.68 0.92
CA ALA A 79 4.56 5.71 -0.52
C ALA A 79 4.25 7.14 -1.00
N HIS A 80 3.42 7.89 -0.26
CA HIS A 80 3.19 9.32 -0.55
C HIS A 80 4.43 10.19 -0.42
N LYS A 81 5.30 9.94 0.58
CA LYS A 81 6.55 10.70 0.77
C LYS A 81 7.62 10.38 -0.27
N ILE A 82 7.64 9.15 -0.78
CA ILE A 82 8.66 8.69 -1.74
C ILE A 82 8.20 9.00 -3.17
N PHE A 83 6.99 8.58 -3.54
CA PHE A 83 6.49 8.68 -4.90
C PHE A 83 5.63 9.93 -5.15
N GLY A 84 5.22 10.64 -4.11
CA GLY A 84 4.19 11.68 -4.22
C GLY A 84 2.78 11.09 -4.24
N PHE A 85 1.77 11.92 -3.98
CA PHE A 85 0.37 11.47 -3.92
C PHE A 85 -0.17 10.97 -5.27
N ASP A 86 0.40 11.44 -6.39
CA ASP A 86 0.01 11.08 -7.76
C ASP A 86 1.04 10.19 -8.47
N GLY A 87 2.14 9.82 -7.80
CA GLY A 87 3.20 9.01 -8.41
C GLY A 87 3.01 7.50 -8.25
N TRP A 88 2.02 7.06 -7.50
CA TRP A 88 1.68 5.65 -7.34
C TRP A 88 0.17 5.44 -7.24
N SER A 89 -0.26 4.22 -7.56
CA SER A 89 -1.64 3.78 -7.38
C SER A 89 -1.67 2.31 -6.94
N SER A 90 -2.81 1.87 -6.42
CA SER A 90 -3.05 0.46 -6.11
C SER A 90 -4.34 -0.02 -6.74
N LYS A 91 -4.34 -1.24 -7.28
CA LYS A 91 -5.50 -1.89 -7.89
C LYS A 91 -5.68 -3.30 -7.33
N ILE A 92 -6.91 -3.64 -6.96
CA ILE A 92 -7.29 -5.03 -6.69
C ILE A 92 -7.45 -5.73 -8.06
N VAL A 93 -6.55 -6.66 -8.35
CA VAL A 93 -6.58 -7.48 -9.57
C VAL A 93 -7.57 -8.62 -9.39
N GLU A 94 -7.52 -9.29 -8.24
CA GLU A 94 -8.43 -10.36 -7.87
C GLU A 94 -8.75 -10.27 -6.38
N LEU A 95 -9.99 -10.62 -6.00
CA LEU A 95 -10.38 -10.82 -4.61
C LEU A 95 -11.26 -12.06 -4.54
N LYS A 96 -10.72 -13.12 -3.94
CA LYS A 96 -11.33 -14.44 -3.93
C LYS A 96 -11.65 -14.87 -2.50
N ARG A 97 -12.81 -15.47 -2.34
CA ARG A 97 -13.20 -16.15 -1.09
C ARG A 97 -12.60 -17.56 -1.12
N GLU A 98 -11.73 -17.85 -0.17
CA GLU A 98 -11.14 -19.19 -0.03
C GLU A 98 -12.03 -20.09 0.82
N TYR A 99 -12.57 -19.56 1.92
CA TYR A 99 -13.54 -20.26 2.74
C TYR A 99 -14.49 -19.28 3.45
N GLU A 100 -15.68 -19.78 3.77
CA GLU A 100 -16.67 -19.13 4.61
C GLU A 100 -17.52 -20.21 5.26
N GLU A 101 -17.20 -20.52 6.51
CA GLU A 101 -17.74 -21.66 7.22
C GLU A 101 -18.42 -21.20 8.50
N GLN A 102 -19.56 -21.78 8.81
CA GLN A 102 -20.23 -21.60 10.09
C GLN A 102 -20.03 -22.85 10.95
N ASN A 103 -19.51 -22.65 12.16
CA ASN A 103 -19.45 -23.71 13.15
C ASN A 103 -20.88 -24.02 13.65
N LYS A 104 -21.36 -25.24 13.42
CA LYS A 104 -22.73 -25.65 13.75
C LYS A 104 -23.04 -25.62 15.25
N SER A 105 -22.06 -25.88 16.12
CA SER A 105 -22.28 -25.90 17.57
C SER A 105 -22.23 -24.50 18.18
N THR A 106 -21.30 -23.65 17.74
CA THR A 106 -21.14 -22.30 18.31
C THR A 106 -21.91 -21.23 17.53
N GLN A 107 -22.41 -21.55 16.33
CA GLN A 107 -23.04 -20.63 15.37
C GLN A 107 -22.12 -19.47 14.95
N ARG A 108 -20.80 -19.63 15.08
CA ARG A 108 -19.78 -18.63 14.76
C ARG A 108 -19.22 -18.82 13.36
N TRP A 109 -18.86 -17.73 12.71
CA TRP A 109 -18.33 -17.69 11.35
C TRP A 109 -16.82 -17.63 11.34
N SER A 110 -16.24 -18.35 10.39
CA SER A 110 -14.83 -18.29 10.02
C SER A 110 -14.74 -18.00 8.51
N THR A 111 -14.03 -16.95 8.13
CA THR A 111 -13.88 -16.51 6.74
C THR A 111 -12.41 -16.30 6.38
N GLY A 112 -12.06 -16.62 5.14
CA GLY A 112 -10.75 -16.39 4.57
C GLY A 112 -10.86 -15.88 3.14
N TYR A 113 -10.12 -14.81 2.85
CA TYR A 113 -10.07 -14.19 1.53
C TYR A 113 -8.62 -14.00 1.10
N SER A 114 -8.35 -14.27 -0.18
CA SER A 114 -7.10 -13.93 -0.85
C SER A 114 -7.33 -12.75 -1.78
N ALA A 115 -6.34 -11.88 -1.93
CA ALA A 115 -6.40 -10.76 -2.85
C ALA A 115 -5.10 -10.69 -3.66
N ILE A 116 -5.18 -10.59 -4.98
CA ILE A 116 -4.05 -10.18 -5.81
C ILE A 116 -4.13 -8.67 -5.97
N VAL A 117 -3.09 -7.96 -5.53
CA VAL A 117 -3.03 -6.49 -5.57
C VAL A 117 -1.84 -6.08 -6.41
N ARG A 118 -2.07 -5.14 -7.32
CA ARG A 118 -1.04 -4.43 -8.08
C ARG A 118 -0.78 -3.07 -7.46
N VAL A 119 0.49 -2.74 -7.26
CA VAL A 119 0.95 -1.37 -7.02
C VAL A 119 1.70 -0.92 -8.27
N GLU A 120 1.31 0.22 -8.83
CA GLU A 120 1.81 0.74 -10.10
C GLU A 120 2.25 2.19 -9.94
N LEU A 121 3.45 2.51 -10.40
CA LEU A 121 4.02 3.85 -10.44
C LEU A 121 3.57 4.57 -11.71
N LYS A 122 3.66 5.91 -11.70
CA LYS A 122 3.25 6.77 -12.82
C LYS A 122 3.97 6.49 -14.16
N ASP A 123 5.14 5.86 -14.11
CA ASP A 123 5.92 5.47 -15.30
C ASP A 123 5.48 4.12 -15.89
N GLY A 124 4.52 3.44 -15.25
CA GLY A 124 4.02 2.12 -15.63
C GLY A 124 4.77 0.96 -14.97
N THR A 125 5.80 1.20 -14.15
CA THR A 125 6.46 0.15 -13.37
C THR A 125 5.52 -0.38 -12.31
N TYR A 126 5.38 -1.69 -12.17
CA TYR A 126 4.47 -2.28 -11.19
C TYR A 126 5.01 -3.54 -10.53
N HIS A 127 4.47 -3.82 -9.35
CA HIS A 127 4.60 -5.10 -8.66
C HIS A 127 3.22 -5.63 -8.26
N GLU A 128 3.05 -6.94 -8.38
CA GLU A 128 1.87 -7.66 -7.91
C GLU A 128 2.25 -8.64 -6.81
N ASP A 129 1.40 -8.74 -5.79
CA ASP A 129 1.56 -9.76 -4.76
C ASP A 129 0.19 -10.19 -4.21
N ALA A 130 0.19 -11.36 -3.57
CA ALA A 130 -0.98 -11.94 -2.95
C ALA A 130 -1.05 -11.56 -1.47
N GLY A 131 -2.15 -10.97 -1.03
CA GLY A 131 -2.48 -10.78 0.38
C GLY A 131 -3.50 -11.79 0.88
N PHE A 132 -3.51 -12.03 2.19
CA PHE A 132 -4.48 -12.91 2.82
C PHE A 132 -5.08 -12.25 4.06
N GLY A 133 -6.40 -12.41 4.23
CA GLY A 133 -7.12 -11.91 5.38
C GLY A 133 -8.09 -12.94 5.92
N SER A 134 -8.18 -13.04 7.24
CA SER A 134 -9.00 -14.05 7.89
C SER A 134 -9.67 -13.53 9.14
N CYS A 135 -10.87 -14.03 9.40
CA CYS A 135 -11.59 -13.76 10.62
C CYS A 135 -12.12 -15.09 11.12
N ILE A 136 -11.76 -15.47 12.34
CA ILE A 136 -12.11 -16.76 12.93
C ILE A 136 -13.00 -16.51 14.13
N ASN A 137 -14.05 -17.32 14.30
CA ASN A 137 -14.91 -17.32 15.49
C ASN A 137 -15.66 -15.99 15.70
N GLU A 138 -16.08 -15.33 14.63
CA GLU A 138 -16.89 -14.10 14.71
C GLU A 138 -18.39 -14.44 14.80
N LYS A 139 -19.15 -13.66 15.55
CA LYS A 139 -20.59 -13.89 15.74
C LYS A 139 -21.38 -13.48 14.50
N ASP A 140 -20.99 -12.35 13.92
CA ASP A 140 -21.67 -11.75 12.78
C ASP A 140 -20.97 -12.11 11.46
N ARG A 141 -21.74 -12.68 10.52
CA ARG A 141 -21.23 -13.09 9.20
C ARG A 141 -20.71 -11.88 8.40
N GLY A 142 -21.43 -10.76 8.44
CA GLY A 142 -21.08 -9.56 7.67
C GLY A 142 -19.73 -9.00 8.12
N LYS A 143 -19.53 -8.89 9.43
CA LYS A 143 -18.29 -8.43 10.06
C LYS A 143 -17.12 -9.37 9.79
N ALA A 144 -17.33 -10.68 9.79
CA ALA A 144 -16.30 -11.64 9.42
C ALA A 144 -15.81 -11.40 7.98
N ILE A 145 -16.75 -11.31 7.04
CA ILE A 145 -16.47 -11.03 5.62
C ILE A 145 -15.78 -9.68 5.45
N GLU A 146 -16.28 -8.63 6.10
CA GLU A 146 -15.72 -7.28 6.03
C GLU A 146 -14.27 -7.26 6.50
N ASN A 147 -13.98 -7.85 7.65
CA ASN A 147 -12.63 -7.88 8.22
C ASN A 147 -11.67 -8.67 7.35
N SER A 148 -12.05 -9.88 6.92
CA SER A 148 -11.18 -10.71 6.07
C SER A 148 -10.88 -10.05 4.72
N ARG A 149 -11.88 -9.41 4.08
CA ARG A 149 -11.65 -8.71 2.80
C ARG A 149 -10.75 -7.50 2.97
N LYS A 150 -10.97 -6.68 4.00
CA LYS A 150 -10.13 -5.50 4.28
C LYS A 150 -8.69 -5.90 4.58
N GLU A 151 -8.50 -6.95 5.39
CA GLU A 151 -7.17 -7.45 5.73
C GLU A 151 -6.46 -8.02 4.49
N ALA A 152 -7.13 -8.83 3.66
CA ALA A 152 -6.55 -9.40 2.45
C ALA A 152 -6.02 -8.33 1.49
N VAL A 153 -6.82 -7.29 1.25
CA VAL A 153 -6.42 -6.18 0.37
C VAL A 153 -5.27 -5.37 1.00
N THR A 154 -5.36 -5.05 2.29
CA THR A 154 -4.31 -4.28 2.99
C THR A 154 -2.99 -5.04 3.02
N ASP A 155 -3.03 -6.35 3.25
CA ASP A 155 -1.85 -7.21 3.19
C ASP A 155 -1.26 -7.24 1.77
N GLY A 156 -2.10 -7.40 0.74
CA GLY A 156 -1.67 -7.35 -0.65
C GLY A 156 -0.96 -6.04 -1.02
N VAL A 157 -1.52 -4.89 -0.62
CA VAL A 157 -0.88 -3.57 -0.83
C VAL A 157 0.48 -3.51 -0.17
N LYS A 158 0.60 -3.87 1.12
CA LYS A 158 1.90 -3.85 1.83
C LYS A 158 2.93 -4.76 1.17
N ARG A 159 2.50 -5.93 0.72
CA ARG A 159 3.38 -6.92 0.08
C ARG A 159 3.85 -6.48 -1.29
N ALA A 160 2.98 -5.85 -2.09
CA ALA A 160 3.37 -5.26 -3.37
C ALA A 160 4.31 -4.06 -3.16
N LEU A 161 4.03 -3.18 -2.18
CA LEU A 161 4.88 -2.02 -1.86
C LEU A 161 6.30 -2.41 -1.44
N ARG A 162 6.46 -3.51 -0.68
CA ARG A 162 7.79 -3.95 -0.22
C ARG A 162 8.75 -4.22 -1.37
N CYS A 163 8.24 -4.62 -2.54
CA CYS A 163 9.05 -5.00 -3.69
C CYS A 163 9.82 -3.80 -4.29
N PHE A 164 9.39 -2.56 -4.01
CA PHE A 164 10.09 -1.36 -4.45
C PHE A 164 11.33 -1.01 -3.61
N GLY A 165 11.43 -1.43 -2.35
CA GLY A 165 12.62 -1.10 -1.55
C GLY A 165 12.55 -1.33 -0.05
N ALA A 166 13.71 -1.14 0.60
CA ALA A 166 13.91 -1.27 2.04
C ALA A 166 12.97 -0.36 2.84
N ALA A 167 12.77 0.87 2.38
CA ALA A 167 11.93 1.88 3.01
C ALA A 167 10.45 1.48 3.07
N LEU A 168 9.97 0.69 2.10
CA LEU A 168 8.56 0.29 1.98
C LEU A 168 8.25 -1.07 2.61
N GLY A 169 9.14 -1.54 3.50
CA GLY A 169 8.90 -2.75 4.29
C GLY A 169 9.74 -3.95 3.90
N ASN A 170 10.63 -3.87 2.90
CA ASN A 170 11.54 -4.99 2.65
C ASN A 170 12.55 -5.18 3.80
N SER A 171 12.94 -4.09 4.48
CA SER A 171 13.93 -4.12 5.55
C SER A 171 13.51 -4.96 6.78
N VAL A 172 12.21 -5.17 7.04
CA VAL A 172 11.78 -6.02 8.17
C VAL A 172 12.10 -7.50 7.98
N TYR A 173 12.45 -7.91 6.75
CA TYR A 173 12.88 -9.28 6.46
C TYR A 173 14.38 -9.50 6.69
N ASP A 174 15.17 -8.43 6.82
CA ASP A 174 16.58 -8.53 7.20
C ASP A 174 16.71 -8.71 8.72
N LYS A 175 17.10 -9.93 9.11
CA LYS A 175 17.31 -10.30 10.51
C LYS A 175 18.41 -9.50 11.20
N GLN A 176 19.42 -9.03 10.48
CA GLN A 176 20.49 -8.20 11.06
C GLN A 176 19.95 -6.80 11.34
N HIS A 177 19.28 -6.19 10.37
CA HIS A 177 18.60 -4.91 10.54
C HIS A 177 17.63 -4.92 11.73
N VAL A 178 16.73 -5.90 11.81
CA VAL A 178 15.76 -6.02 12.92
C VAL A 178 16.45 -6.19 14.28
N LYS A 179 17.57 -6.91 14.35
CA LYS A 179 18.35 -7.04 15.60
C LYS A 179 18.97 -5.70 16.02
N LEU A 180 19.48 -4.92 15.07
CA LEU A 180 20.07 -3.61 15.35
C LEU A 180 19.02 -2.59 15.79
N THR A 181 17.80 -2.65 15.23
CA THR A 181 16.70 -1.76 15.62
C THR A 181 16.04 -2.13 16.95
N THR A 182 16.07 -3.41 17.33
CA THR A 182 15.62 -3.88 18.66
C THR A 182 16.71 -3.82 19.74
N GLY A 183 17.97 -3.64 19.33
CA GLY A 183 19.12 -3.50 20.22
C GLY A 183 19.08 -2.18 20.98
N ARG A 184 19.13 -2.26 22.31
CA ARG A 184 19.37 -1.12 23.22
C ARG A 184 20.43 -0.18 22.63
N ARG A 185 20.24 1.14 22.80
CA ARG A 185 21.36 2.10 22.67
C ARG A 185 22.57 1.49 23.41
N PRO A 186 23.78 1.43 22.83
CA PRO A 186 24.96 1.20 23.63
C PRO A 186 24.96 2.25 24.74
N ALA A 187 25.06 1.82 25.99
CA ALA A 187 25.21 2.72 27.11
C ALA A 187 26.40 3.63 26.79
N VAL A 188 26.18 4.94 26.76
CA VAL A 188 27.27 5.92 26.72
C VAL A 188 28.15 5.59 27.92
N PRO A 189 29.45 5.26 27.74
CA PRO A 189 30.34 5.08 28.88
C PRO A 189 30.33 6.40 29.64
N ALA A 190 29.96 6.35 30.92
CA ALA A 190 30.11 7.51 31.80
C ALA A 190 31.58 7.91 31.78
N ALA A 191 31.84 9.17 31.43
CA ALA A 191 33.15 9.81 31.52
C ALA A 191 33.57 9.97 32.99
#